data_AF-A0A6P7SJ69-F1
#
_entry.id   AF-A0A6P7SJ69-F1
#
_cell.length_a   1.000
_cell.length_b   1.000
_cell.length_c   1.000
_cell.angle_alpha   90.00
_cell.angle_beta   90.00
_cell.angle_gamma   90.00
#
_symmetry.space_group_name_H-M   'P 1'
#
loop_
_entity.id
_entity.type
_entity.pdbx_description
1 polymer ?
#
loop_
_entity_poly.entity_id
_entity_poly.type
_entity_poly.pdbx_seq_one_letter_code
_entity_poly.pdbx_strand_id
1 'polypeptide(L)'
;MKLIVALLLLWSFAYSNASSAGLSTTGAVVALARRMIQSSKTEDVEDMAILPYHCDLAASYGQLNNETIKNMDRNLLIAIAGLNKRIVAVRRNLGNTIITFRDYVSLLNQNVLLVPDNSTEIFREKFLGYEDYRLATTDKQEEVVEEVTNWFTNELINDPDVLADTKIEIVDYANIVAATGAKIKGFRTLILRNHYVERSVVDMGVLRYPDLNKPYFKLFRIQLFAYRQSKAVLFMQKDTSGIRGQYQSMVFVPNEAVIAKLKQATKIRAANEALEMFNE
;
A
#
# COMPACT_ATOMS: atom_id res chain seq x y z
N MET A 1 15.95 22.55 -7.46
CA MET A 1 17.03 21.70 -6.91
C MET A 1 16.51 20.61 -5.96
N LYS A 2 15.66 20.91 -4.96
CA LYS A 2 15.05 19.90 -4.04
C LYS A 2 14.24 18.79 -4.74
N LEU A 3 13.46 19.11 -5.78
CA LEU A 3 12.64 18.13 -6.51
C LEU A 3 13.47 17.07 -7.26
N ILE A 4 14.63 17.47 -7.80
CA ILE A 4 15.53 16.60 -8.57
C ILE A 4 16.27 15.64 -7.62
N VAL A 5 16.65 16.11 -6.43
CA VAL A 5 17.29 15.28 -5.39
C VAL A 5 16.30 14.24 -4.85
N ALA A 6 15.04 14.60 -4.63
CA ALA A 6 14.01 13.65 -4.18
C ALA A 6 13.72 12.56 -5.24
N LEU A 7 13.61 12.94 -6.52
CA LEU A 7 13.40 11.98 -7.62
C LEU A 7 14.60 11.04 -7.80
N LEU A 8 15.83 11.56 -7.71
CA LEU A 8 17.05 10.76 -7.81
C LEU A 8 17.21 9.80 -6.62
N LEU A 9 16.82 10.21 -5.42
CA LEU A 9 16.77 9.34 -4.23
C LEU A 9 15.70 8.24 -4.39
N LEU A 10 14.50 8.58 -4.86
CA LEU A 10 13.44 7.60 -5.16
C LEU A 10 13.91 6.55 -6.18
N TRP A 11 14.58 6.98 -7.25
CA TRP A 11 15.05 6.07 -8.31
C TRP A 11 16.20 5.18 -7.85
N SER A 12 17.21 5.74 -7.19
CA SER A 12 18.35 4.96 -6.68
C SER A 12 17.95 3.99 -5.55
N PHE A 13 17.01 4.37 -4.69
CA PHE A 13 16.52 3.53 -3.60
C PHE A 13 15.55 2.44 -4.07
N ALA A 14 14.73 2.72 -5.09
CA ALA A 14 13.85 1.73 -5.70
C ALA A 14 14.64 0.65 -6.46
N TYR A 15 15.75 1.02 -7.12
CA TYR A 15 16.60 0.09 -7.87
C TYR A 15 17.43 -0.83 -6.97
N SER A 16 17.95 -0.33 -5.83
CA SER A 16 18.75 -1.13 -4.90
C SER A 16 17.94 -2.10 -4.04
N ASN A 17 16.62 -1.91 -3.95
CA ASN A 17 15.71 -2.73 -3.14
C ASN A 17 14.58 -3.34 -3.97
N ALA A 18 14.76 -3.40 -5.29
CA ALA A 18 13.85 -4.08 -6.18
C ALA A 18 14.00 -5.59 -5.96
N SER A 19 12.87 -6.25 -5.73
CA SER A 19 12.80 -7.70 -5.68
C SER A 19 13.00 -8.32 -7.06
N SER A 20 13.03 -9.65 -7.14
CA SER A 20 13.28 -10.41 -8.36
C SER A 20 12.23 -10.20 -9.48
N ALA A 21 11.06 -9.62 -9.19
CA ALA A 21 10.08 -9.13 -10.18
C ALA A 21 10.26 -7.63 -10.55
N GLY A 22 11.35 -7.00 -10.09
CA GLY A 22 11.63 -5.57 -10.20
C GLY A 22 10.79 -4.68 -9.27
N LEU A 23 9.93 -5.25 -8.43
CA LEU A 23 9.02 -4.51 -7.54
C LEU A 23 9.76 -4.09 -6.27
N SER A 24 9.60 -2.84 -5.82
CA SER A 24 10.09 -2.43 -4.51
C SER A 24 9.44 -3.26 -3.41
N THR A 25 10.18 -3.59 -2.36
CA THR A 25 9.60 -4.30 -1.21
C THR A 25 8.80 -3.34 -0.33
N THR A 26 7.80 -3.85 0.38
CA THR A 26 7.01 -3.04 1.33
C THR A 26 7.91 -2.38 2.38
N GLY A 27 8.94 -3.09 2.86
CA GLY A 27 9.95 -2.53 3.76
C GLY A 27 10.74 -1.37 3.16
N ALA A 28 11.09 -1.43 1.87
CA ALA A 28 11.79 -0.34 1.19
C ALA A 28 10.90 0.91 1.03
N VAL A 29 9.62 0.73 0.72
CA VAL A 29 8.63 1.83 0.64
C VAL A 29 8.49 2.52 1.99
N VAL A 30 8.31 1.74 3.07
CA VAL A 30 8.20 2.28 4.43
C VAL A 30 9.49 2.99 4.88
N ALA A 31 10.66 2.40 4.61
CA ALA A 31 11.93 3.01 4.96
C ALA A 31 12.14 4.35 4.24
N LEU A 32 11.74 4.45 2.96
CA LEU A 32 11.81 5.68 2.19
C LEU A 32 10.85 6.74 2.75
N ALA A 33 9.61 6.35 3.04
CA ALA A 33 8.60 7.22 3.64
C ALA A 33 9.10 7.83 4.96
N ARG A 34 9.65 7.00 5.86
CA ARG A 34 10.21 7.47 7.14
C ARG A 34 11.37 8.43 6.96
N ARG A 35 12.26 8.18 5.99
CA ARG A 35 13.35 9.12 5.66
C ARG A 35 12.81 10.45 5.14
N MET A 36 11.75 10.43 4.32
CA MET A 36 11.10 11.65 3.86
C MET A 36 10.50 12.43 5.04
N ILE A 37 9.82 11.75 5.97
CA ILE A 37 9.20 12.38 7.13
C ILE A 37 10.27 12.95 8.08
N GLN A 38 11.31 12.18 8.39
CA GLN A 38 12.40 12.63 9.28
C GLN A 38 13.22 13.79 8.71
N SER A 39 13.43 13.82 7.38
CA SER A 39 14.20 14.88 6.73
C SER A 39 13.43 16.19 6.54
N SER A 40 12.14 16.19 6.88
CA SER A 40 11.23 17.31 6.71
C SER A 40 10.77 17.78 8.08
N LYS A 41 10.65 19.09 8.31
CA LYS A 41 9.91 19.52 9.50
C LYS A 41 8.47 19.04 9.33
N THR A 42 7.79 18.65 10.39
CA THR A 42 6.38 18.22 10.33
C THR A 42 5.48 19.23 9.60
N GLU A 43 5.86 20.51 9.62
CA GLU A 43 5.22 21.61 8.89
C GLU A 43 5.46 21.59 7.36
N ASP A 44 6.52 20.94 6.87
CA ASP A 44 6.88 20.84 5.45
C ASP A 44 6.26 19.63 4.74
N VAL A 45 5.71 18.66 5.49
CA VAL A 45 5.02 17.47 4.93
C VAL A 45 3.76 17.90 4.16
N GLU A 46 3.12 18.98 4.59
CA GLU A 46 1.96 19.60 3.95
C GLU A 46 2.28 20.14 2.55
N ASP A 47 3.50 20.65 2.35
CA ASP A 47 3.98 21.25 1.09
C ASP A 47 4.70 20.24 0.19
N MET A 48 4.86 18.98 0.64
CA MET A 48 5.48 17.97 -0.20
C MET A 48 4.64 17.73 -1.45
N ALA A 49 5.25 17.91 -2.62
CA ALA A 49 4.64 17.49 -3.88
C ALA A 49 4.50 15.95 -3.99
N ILE A 50 5.17 15.20 -3.11
CA ILE A 50 5.29 13.74 -3.15
C ILE A 50 4.68 13.15 -1.88
N LEU A 51 3.81 12.16 -2.06
CA LEU A 51 3.19 11.41 -0.98
C LEU A 51 4.21 10.44 -0.34
N PRO A 52 4.52 10.54 0.97
CA PRO A 52 5.59 9.74 1.60
C PRO A 52 5.40 8.22 1.49
N TYR A 53 4.18 7.73 1.73
CA TYR A 53 3.83 6.30 1.65
C TYR A 53 3.16 5.94 0.33
N HIS A 54 3.73 6.40 -0.78
CA HIS A 54 3.19 6.10 -2.10
C HIS A 54 3.87 4.90 -2.75
N CYS A 55 3.07 3.92 -3.15
CA CYS A 55 3.49 2.87 -4.06
C CYS A 55 2.30 2.27 -4.79
N ASP A 56 2.35 2.19 -6.13
CA ASP A 56 1.33 1.49 -6.91
C ASP A 56 1.29 -0.01 -6.60
N LEU A 57 2.48 -0.63 -6.47
CA LEU A 57 2.61 -2.01 -6.04
C LEU A 57 3.98 -2.31 -5.40
N ALA A 58 3.95 -2.71 -4.14
CA ALA A 58 5.09 -3.27 -3.42
C ALA A 58 4.96 -4.79 -3.26
N ALA A 59 6.09 -5.50 -3.20
CA ALA A 59 6.11 -6.92 -2.86
C ALA A 59 6.21 -7.10 -1.33
N SER A 60 5.37 -7.97 -0.76
CA SER A 60 5.61 -8.58 0.57
C SER A 60 5.90 -10.06 0.41
N TYR A 61 7.05 -10.49 0.90
CA TYR A 61 7.47 -11.90 0.91
C TYR A 61 7.14 -12.60 2.23
N GLY A 62 6.66 -11.87 3.25
CA GLY A 62 6.36 -12.46 4.56
C GLY A 62 7.57 -13.22 5.12
N GLN A 63 7.40 -14.54 5.30
CA GLN A 63 8.44 -15.45 5.78
C GLN A 63 9.17 -16.22 4.66
N LEU A 64 8.92 -15.90 3.39
CA LEU A 64 9.62 -16.51 2.26
C LEU A 64 11.09 -16.12 2.26
N ASN A 65 11.95 -17.13 2.21
CA ASN A 65 13.38 -17.04 2.01
C ASN A 65 13.87 -18.31 1.28
N ASN A 66 15.18 -18.41 1.01
CA ASN A 66 15.81 -19.54 0.33
C ASN A 66 15.48 -20.92 0.97
N GLU A 67 15.29 -20.96 2.29
CA GLU A 67 14.99 -22.19 3.01
C GLU A 67 13.50 -22.53 2.98
N THR A 68 12.64 -21.56 3.27
CA THR A 68 11.19 -21.79 3.39
C THR A 68 10.54 -22.04 2.04
N ILE A 69 11.04 -21.44 0.96
CA ILE A 69 10.48 -21.65 -0.39
C ILE A 69 10.67 -23.08 -0.90
N LYS A 70 11.72 -23.78 -0.46
CA LYS A 70 12.00 -25.18 -0.85
C LYS A 70 10.92 -26.15 -0.36
N ASN A 71 10.21 -25.80 0.71
CA ASN A 71 9.13 -26.61 1.28
C ASN A 71 7.75 -26.22 0.75
N MET A 72 7.67 -25.28 -0.19
CA MET A 72 6.41 -24.78 -0.70
C MET A 72 5.75 -25.78 -1.66
N ASP A 73 4.42 -25.79 -1.68
CA ASP A 73 3.66 -26.55 -2.67
C ASP A 73 4.07 -26.17 -4.11
N ARG A 74 4.11 -27.20 -4.96
CA ARG A 74 4.60 -27.06 -6.32
C ARG A 74 3.70 -26.19 -7.20
N ASN A 75 2.38 -26.21 -7.01
CA ASN A 75 1.46 -25.36 -7.75
C ASN A 75 1.66 -23.88 -7.38
N LEU A 76 1.97 -23.59 -6.10
CA LEU A 76 2.34 -22.24 -5.67
C LEU A 76 3.64 -21.78 -6.33
N LEU A 77 4.69 -22.62 -6.35
CA LEU A 77 5.95 -22.29 -7.05
C LEU A 77 5.71 -21.96 -8.54
N ILE A 78 4.90 -22.78 -9.22
CA ILE A 78 4.53 -22.54 -10.62
C ILE A 78 3.77 -21.22 -10.78
N ALA A 79 2.85 -20.91 -9.86
CA ALA A 79 2.08 -19.67 -9.87
C ALA A 79 2.96 -18.44 -9.61
N ILE A 80 3.94 -18.52 -8.69
CA ILE A 80 4.95 -17.47 -8.43
C ILE A 80 5.71 -17.15 -9.71
N ALA A 81 6.32 -18.16 -10.34
CA ALA A 81 7.09 -17.96 -11.57
C ALA A 81 6.22 -17.37 -12.69
N GLY A 82 5.01 -17.91 -12.87
CA GLY A 82 4.07 -17.43 -13.88
C GLY A 82 3.64 -15.97 -13.68
N LEU A 83 3.29 -15.60 -12.44
CA LEU A 83 2.91 -14.23 -12.10
C LEU A 83 4.08 -13.26 -12.29
N ASN A 84 5.26 -13.61 -11.81
CA ASN A 84 6.44 -12.76 -11.92
C ASN A 84 6.85 -12.53 -13.37
N LYS A 85 6.82 -13.58 -14.18
CA LYS A 85 7.05 -13.46 -15.62
C LYS A 85 6.04 -12.52 -16.29
N ARG A 86 4.78 -12.57 -15.87
CA ARG A 86 3.73 -11.66 -16.39
C ARG A 86 3.97 -10.21 -15.96
N ILE A 87 4.31 -9.97 -14.70
CA ILE A 87 4.64 -8.63 -14.19
C ILE A 87 5.84 -8.04 -14.93
N VAL A 88 6.92 -8.82 -15.09
CA VAL A 88 8.11 -8.39 -15.84
C VAL A 88 7.79 -8.10 -17.30
N ALA A 89 6.99 -8.94 -17.95
CA ALA A 89 6.59 -8.73 -19.35
C ALA A 89 5.77 -7.44 -19.53
N VAL A 90 4.79 -7.19 -18.64
CA VAL A 90 3.97 -5.98 -18.68
C VAL A 90 4.81 -4.73 -18.47
N ARG A 91 5.74 -4.75 -17.51
CA ARG A 91 6.65 -3.62 -17.26
C ARG A 91 7.57 -3.32 -18.44
N ARG A 92 8.11 -4.36 -19.10
CA ARG A 92 8.92 -4.18 -20.31
C ARG A 92 8.12 -3.57 -21.46
N ASN A 93 6.87 -4.01 -21.64
CA ASN A 93 6.02 -3.55 -22.74
C ASN A 93 5.49 -2.12 -22.55
N LEU A 94 5.25 -1.70 -21.31
CA LEU A 94 4.71 -0.38 -20.99
C LEU A 94 5.77 0.73 -20.89
N GLY A 95 7.06 0.37 -20.91
CA GLY A 95 8.17 1.32 -20.88
C GLY A 95 8.10 2.25 -19.66
N ASN A 96 7.95 3.55 -19.90
CA ASN A 96 7.86 4.59 -18.86
C ASN A 96 6.42 4.85 -18.36
N THR A 97 5.43 4.10 -18.84
CA THR A 97 4.04 4.27 -18.40
C THR A 97 3.87 3.73 -16.98
N ILE A 98 3.23 4.52 -16.12
CA ILE A 98 2.93 4.12 -14.74
C ILE A 98 1.89 3.00 -14.77
N ILE A 99 2.17 1.89 -14.10
CA ILE A 99 1.22 0.80 -13.90
C ILE A 99 0.45 1.08 -12.62
N THR A 100 -0.85 1.28 -12.72
CA THR A 100 -1.69 1.58 -11.56
C THR A 100 -2.08 0.32 -10.80
N PHE A 101 -2.52 0.46 -9.55
CA PHE A 101 -3.10 -0.66 -8.80
C PHE A 101 -4.23 -1.39 -9.55
N ARG A 102 -5.09 -0.66 -10.29
CA ARG A 102 -6.17 -1.26 -11.09
C ARG A 102 -5.63 -2.13 -12.22
N ASP A 103 -4.51 -1.76 -12.81
CA ASP A 103 -3.85 -2.55 -13.85
C ASP A 103 -3.30 -3.85 -13.25
N TYR A 104 -2.77 -3.81 -12.02
CA TYR A 104 -2.36 -5.01 -11.30
C TYR A 104 -3.54 -5.93 -10.94
N VAL A 105 -4.66 -5.38 -10.48
CA VAL A 105 -5.90 -6.16 -10.28
C VAL A 105 -6.30 -6.85 -11.58
N SER A 106 -6.28 -6.12 -12.70
CA SER A 106 -6.60 -6.68 -14.01
C SER A 106 -5.61 -7.76 -14.44
N LEU A 107 -4.32 -7.55 -14.19
CA LEU A 107 -3.24 -8.50 -14.50
C LEU A 107 -3.43 -9.82 -13.75
N LEU A 108 -3.75 -9.78 -12.45
CA LEU A 108 -3.98 -10.98 -11.65
C LEU A 108 -5.28 -11.69 -12.06
N ASN A 109 -6.37 -10.96 -12.30
CA ASN A 109 -7.63 -11.53 -12.78
C ASN A 109 -7.52 -12.21 -14.15
N GLN A 110 -6.63 -11.71 -15.03
CA GLN A 110 -6.38 -12.31 -16.35
C GLN A 110 -5.32 -13.43 -16.33
N ASN A 111 -4.69 -13.69 -15.18
CA ASN A 111 -3.65 -14.71 -15.10
C ASN A 111 -4.29 -16.10 -15.05
N VAL A 112 -4.12 -16.88 -16.12
CA VAL A 112 -4.68 -18.25 -16.24
C VAL A 112 -4.19 -19.23 -15.16
N LEU A 113 -3.07 -18.93 -14.50
CA LEU A 113 -2.50 -19.76 -13.42
C LEU A 113 -3.08 -19.40 -12.06
N LEU A 114 -3.88 -18.35 -11.96
CA LEU A 114 -4.52 -17.89 -10.73
C LEU A 114 -6.04 -17.90 -10.90
N VAL A 115 -6.75 -18.07 -9.80
CA VAL A 115 -8.19 -17.85 -9.71
C VAL A 115 -8.44 -16.93 -8.51
N PRO A 116 -9.27 -15.88 -8.66
CA PRO A 116 -9.66 -15.07 -7.52
C PRO A 116 -10.54 -15.90 -6.57
N ASP A 117 -10.23 -15.84 -5.28
CA ASP A 117 -11.13 -16.34 -4.24
C ASP A 117 -12.13 -15.24 -3.90
N ASN A 118 -13.22 -15.17 -4.69
CA ASN A 118 -14.24 -14.14 -4.56
C ASN A 118 -14.91 -14.10 -3.18
N SER A 119 -14.78 -15.16 -2.36
CA SER A 119 -15.32 -15.16 -0.99
C SER A 119 -14.55 -14.24 -0.04
N THR A 120 -13.36 -13.80 -0.46
CA THR A 120 -12.41 -13.00 0.34
C THR A 120 -12.24 -11.58 -0.16
N GLU A 121 -12.99 -11.16 -1.19
CA GLU A 121 -12.93 -9.79 -1.68
C GLU A 121 -13.50 -8.84 -0.62
N ILE A 122 -12.66 -7.90 -0.18
CA ILE A 122 -13.03 -6.91 0.82
C ILE A 122 -12.86 -5.54 0.18
N PHE A 123 -13.92 -4.75 0.21
CA PHE A 123 -13.85 -3.31 0.03
C PHE A 123 -14.43 -2.65 1.28
N ARG A 124 -13.64 -1.78 1.91
CA ARG A 124 -14.06 -1.05 3.10
C ARG A 124 -13.68 0.41 2.97
N GLU A 125 -14.66 1.26 3.26
CA GLU A 125 -14.43 2.68 3.45
C GLU A 125 -14.88 3.07 4.86
N LYS A 126 -14.02 3.80 5.57
CA LYS A 126 -14.28 4.25 6.94
C LYS A 126 -13.89 5.71 7.08
N PHE A 127 -14.56 6.38 8.02
CA PHE A 127 -14.32 7.77 8.36
C PHE A 127 -14.11 7.86 9.86
N LEU A 128 -13.10 8.61 10.27
CA LEU A 128 -12.88 9.08 11.62
C LEU A 128 -12.93 10.60 11.57
N GLY A 129 -13.77 11.22 12.40
CA GLY A 129 -14.02 12.66 12.34
C GLY A 129 -14.07 13.28 13.72
N TYR A 130 -13.59 14.51 13.81
CA TYR A 130 -13.48 15.28 15.04
C TYR A 130 -14.27 16.58 14.90
N GLU A 131 -15.08 16.89 15.91
CA GLU A 131 -15.71 18.20 16.07
C GLU A 131 -14.70 19.17 16.71
N ASP A 132 -14.56 20.36 16.13
CA ASP A 132 -13.60 21.41 16.51
C ASP A 132 -12.11 21.05 16.37
N TYR A 133 -11.27 22.09 16.38
CA TYR A 133 -9.80 22.08 16.28
C TYR A 133 -9.15 21.38 17.49
N ARG A 134 -9.43 20.08 17.69
CA ARG A 134 -8.97 19.29 18.86
C ARG A 134 -7.58 18.69 18.69
N LEU A 135 -6.91 18.97 17.58
CA LEU A 135 -5.67 18.28 17.19
C LEU A 135 -4.37 18.99 17.61
N ALA A 136 -4.43 20.06 18.41
CA ALA A 136 -3.26 20.92 18.68
C ALA A 136 -3.07 21.29 20.17
N THR A 137 -3.37 20.40 21.12
CA THR A 137 -2.87 20.52 22.49
C THR A 137 -1.98 19.32 22.81
N THR A 138 -0.74 19.59 23.21
CA THR A 138 0.31 18.62 23.56
C THR A 138 -0.16 17.55 24.56
N ASP A 139 -1.13 17.92 25.42
CA ASP A 139 -1.64 17.07 26.50
C ASP A 139 -2.64 15.99 26.05
N LYS A 140 -3.02 15.93 24.76
CA LYS A 140 -4.01 14.98 24.23
C LYS A 140 -3.55 14.19 23.00
N GLN A 141 -2.26 14.27 22.66
CA GLN A 141 -1.72 13.57 21.49
C GLN A 141 -1.83 12.04 21.64
N GLU A 142 -1.62 11.51 22.85
CA GLU A 142 -1.69 10.06 23.10
C GLU A 142 -3.12 9.50 22.90
N GLU A 143 -4.15 10.19 23.38
CA GLU A 143 -5.56 9.78 23.23
C GLU A 143 -5.97 9.74 21.74
N VAL A 144 -5.59 10.77 20.98
CA VAL A 144 -5.86 10.83 19.53
C VAL A 144 -5.07 9.75 18.78
N VAL A 145 -3.81 9.52 19.15
CA VAL A 145 -2.99 8.46 18.56
C VAL A 145 -3.63 7.10 18.81
N GLU A 146 -4.09 6.82 20.03
CA GLU A 146 -4.76 5.57 20.38
C GLU A 146 -6.07 5.39 19.60
N GLU A 147 -6.89 6.44 19.50
CA GLU A 147 -8.15 6.39 18.74
C GLU A 147 -7.90 6.14 17.24
N VAL A 148 -6.96 6.87 16.63
CA VAL A 148 -6.57 6.67 15.23
C VAL A 148 -5.98 5.27 15.02
N THR A 149 -5.18 4.78 15.98
CA THR A 149 -4.64 3.42 15.98
C THR A 149 -5.77 2.40 15.96
N ASN A 150 -6.70 2.47 16.91
CA ASN A 150 -7.81 1.53 17.05
C ASN A 150 -8.74 1.57 15.84
N TRP A 151 -9.05 2.76 15.34
CA TRP A 151 -9.83 2.92 14.12
C TRP A 151 -9.13 2.27 12.92
N PHE A 152 -7.83 2.50 12.73
CA PHE A 152 -7.08 1.94 11.61
C PHE A 152 -7.00 0.41 11.69
N THR A 153 -6.63 -0.13 12.85
CA THR A 153 -6.39 -1.58 13.03
C THR A 153 -7.68 -2.38 13.08
N ASN A 154 -8.69 -1.91 13.83
CA ASN A 154 -9.88 -2.68 14.14
C ASN A 154 -11.07 -2.34 13.24
N GLU A 155 -11.15 -1.12 12.69
CA GLU A 155 -12.28 -0.72 11.84
C GLU A 155 -11.94 -0.69 10.36
N LEU A 156 -10.82 -0.06 9.96
CA LEU A 156 -10.47 0.09 8.55
C LEU A 156 -9.84 -1.17 7.97
N ILE A 157 -8.76 -1.67 8.57
CA ILE A 157 -8.06 -2.86 8.06
C ILE A 157 -8.75 -4.12 8.58
N ASN A 158 -8.80 -4.32 9.90
CA ASN A 158 -9.33 -5.53 10.55
C ASN A 158 -8.80 -6.83 9.90
N ASP A 159 -7.50 -6.82 9.59
CA ASP A 159 -6.77 -7.92 8.98
C ASP A 159 -5.35 -7.93 9.57
N PRO A 160 -5.07 -8.78 10.56
CA PRO A 160 -3.79 -8.79 11.27
C PRO A 160 -2.63 -9.15 10.34
N ASP A 161 -2.88 -9.89 9.25
CA ASP A 161 -1.84 -10.20 8.27
C ASP A 161 -1.40 -8.93 7.54
N VAL A 162 -2.37 -8.13 7.08
CA VAL A 162 -2.08 -6.89 6.36
C VAL A 162 -1.36 -5.88 7.26
N LEU A 163 -1.75 -5.80 8.54
CA LEU A 163 -1.05 -4.95 9.51
C LEU A 163 0.42 -5.39 9.67
N ALA A 164 0.68 -6.69 9.76
CA ALA A 164 2.04 -7.23 9.87
C ALA A 164 2.87 -7.03 8.59
N ASP A 165 2.26 -7.19 7.41
CA ASP A 165 2.92 -7.06 6.10
C ASP A 165 3.31 -5.61 5.78
N THR A 166 2.49 -4.65 6.21
CA THR A 166 2.65 -3.25 5.85
C THR A 166 3.65 -2.50 6.71
N LYS A 167 3.88 -2.93 7.96
CA LYS A 167 4.78 -2.26 8.94
C LYS A 167 4.55 -0.74 9.03
N ILE A 168 3.34 -0.32 8.72
CA ILE A 168 2.87 1.06 8.80
C ILE A 168 2.78 1.40 10.29
N GLU A 169 3.64 2.31 10.74
CA GLU A 169 3.57 2.83 12.10
C GLU A 169 2.48 3.91 12.14
N ILE A 170 1.33 3.56 12.71
CA ILE A 170 0.15 4.43 12.70
C ILE A 170 0.39 5.79 13.39
N VAL A 171 1.37 5.83 14.31
CA VAL A 171 1.84 7.04 15.00
C VAL A 171 2.34 8.10 14.01
N ASP A 172 3.01 7.70 12.92
CA ASP A 172 3.44 8.63 11.86
C ASP A 172 2.23 9.36 11.25
N TYR A 173 1.08 8.70 11.15
CA TYR A 173 -0.14 9.25 10.58
C TYR A 173 -0.94 10.07 11.56
N ALA A 174 -1.03 9.64 12.81
CA ALA A 174 -1.64 10.45 13.86
C ALA A 174 -0.94 11.81 13.96
N ASN A 175 0.39 11.83 13.81
CA ASN A 175 1.17 13.07 13.72
C ASN A 175 0.86 13.90 12.47
N ILE A 176 0.75 13.27 11.29
CA ILE A 176 0.37 13.95 10.03
C ILE A 176 -1.03 14.55 10.14
N VAL A 177 -1.98 13.81 10.70
CA VAL A 177 -3.38 14.23 10.86
C VAL A 177 -3.47 15.34 11.89
N ALA A 178 -2.73 15.24 13.00
CA ALA A 178 -2.65 16.29 14.00
C ALA A 178 -2.10 17.60 13.42
N ALA A 179 -1.01 17.53 12.65
CA ALA A 179 -0.44 18.66 11.94
C ALA A 179 -1.41 19.25 10.90
N THR A 180 -2.07 18.38 10.12
CA THR A 180 -3.04 18.77 9.10
C THR A 180 -4.26 19.45 9.72
N GLY A 181 -4.68 19.07 10.94
CA GLY A 181 -5.71 19.80 11.69
C GLY A 181 -5.32 21.25 12.00
N ALA A 182 -4.02 21.54 12.11
CA ALA A 182 -3.49 22.81 12.58
C ALA A 182 -3.34 23.91 11.51
N LYS A 183 -3.05 23.57 10.24
CA LYS A 183 -2.51 24.55 9.27
C LYS A 183 -2.99 24.46 7.81
N ILE A 184 -4.20 23.93 7.53
CA ILE A 184 -4.79 24.02 6.16
C ILE A 184 -5.21 25.46 5.80
N LYS A 185 -4.24 26.32 5.48
CA LYS A 185 -4.43 27.61 4.80
C LYS A 185 -3.76 27.65 3.41
N GLY A 186 -2.94 26.65 3.06
CA GLY A 186 -2.03 26.69 1.90
C GLY A 186 -2.33 25.77 0.71
N PHE A 187 -3.49 25.11 0.63
CA PHE A 187 -3.68 24.04 -0.38
C PHE A 187 -4.25 24.56 -1.71
N ARG A 188 -3.44 24.49 -2.78
CA ARG A 188 -3.71 25.03 -4.13
C ARG A 188 -4.55 24.14 -5.07
N THR A 189 -5.31 23.17 -4.58
CA THR A 189 -6.22 22.36 -5.40
C THR A 189 -7.60 22.28 -4.76
N LEU A 190 -8.33 23.40 -4.83
CA LEU A 190 -9.71 23.51 -4.39
C LEU A 190 -10.67 23.19 -5.54
N ILE A 191 -11.33 22.04 -5.48
CA ILE A 191 -12.65 21.88 -6.12
C ILE A 191 -13.67 22.49 -5.16
N LEU A 192 -13.93 23.78 -5.33
CA LEU A 192 -14.84 24.57 -4.50
C LEU A 192 -16.30 24.29 -4.87
N ARG A 193 -16.96 23.45 -4.07
CA ARG A 193 -18.39 23.60 -3.73
C ARG A 193 -18.54 23.32 -2.24
N ASN A 194 -18.67 24.39 -1.44
CA ASN A 194 -18.88 24.41 0.01
C ASN A 194 -17.84 23.60 0.84
N HIS A 195 -16.66 24.22 0.96
CA HIS A 195 -15.54 24.04 1.89
C HIS A 195 -15.19 22.61 2.38
N TYR A 196 -15.28 21.60 1.52
CA TYR A 196 -14.61 20.31 1.73
C TYR A 196 -13.22 20.33 1.07
N VAL A 197 -12.18 19.97 1.81
CA VAL A 197 -10.79 19.82 1.34
C VAL A 197 -10.30 18.46 1.76
N GLU A 198 -9.67 17.72 0.85
CA GLU A 198 -9.14 16.37 1.09
C GLU A 198 -7.77 16.21 0.44
N ARG A 199 -6.88 15.46 1.10
CA ARG A 199 -5.56 15.12 0.60
C ARG A 199 -5.15 13.70 0.97
N SER A 200 -4.57 12.97 0.01
CA SER A 200 -3.98 11.65 0.24
C SER A 200 -2.75 11.77 1.16
N VAL A 201 -2.67 10.91 2.18
CA VAL A 201 -1.52 10.77 3.09
C VAL A 201 -0.89 9.38 3.05
N VAL A 202 -1.66 8.37 2.62
CA VAL A 202 -1.18 7.03 2.22
C VAL A 202 -1.82 6.63 0.91
N ASP A 203 -1.03 5.98 0.06
CA ASP A 203 -1.56 5.23 -1.07
C ASP A 203 -0.58 4.10 -1.40
N MET A 204 -0.86 2.93 -0.85
CA MET A 204 0.04 1.79 -0.96
C MET A 204 -0.71 0.56 -1.43
N GLY A 205 -0.39 0.11 -2.64
CA GLY A 205 -0.71 -1.21 -3.15
C GLY A 205 0.37 -2.22 -2.76
N VAL A 206 -0.04 -3.41 -2.34
CA VAL A 206 0.86 -4.49 -1.95
C VAL A 206 0.40 -5.81 -2.57
N LEU A 207 1.33 -6.53 -3.20
CA LEU A 207 1.21 -7.93 -3.56
C LEU A 207 1.97 -8.76 -2.53
N ARG A 208 1.23 -9.49 -1.71
CA ARG A 208 1.79 -10.49 -0.81
C ARG A 208 1.92 -11.82 -1.53
N TYR A 209 3.13 -12.36 -1.53
CA TYR A 209 3.43 -13.69 -2.04
C TYR A 209 2.96 -14.76 -1.04
N PRO A 210 2.61 -15.96 -1.53
CA PRO A 210 2.23 -17.06 -0.64
C PRO A 210 3.42 -17.45 0.24
N ASP A 211 3.15 -17.89 1.47
CA ASP A 211 4.15 -18.51 2.35
C ASP A 211 3.63 -19.86 2.86
N LEU A 212 4.41 -20.54 3.72
CA LEU A 212 4.04 -21.86 4.24
C LEU A 212 2.75 -21.85 5.07
N ASN A 213 2.46 -20.75 5.76
CA ASN A 213 1.27 -20.60 6.60
C ASN A 213 0.09 -20.00 5.81
N LYS A 214 0.39 -19.31 4.71
CA LYS A 214 -0.56 -18.55 3.91
C LYS A 214 -0.37 -18.90 2.43
N PRO A 215 -0.88 -20.07 1.98
CA PRO A 215 -0.61 -20.64 0.66
C PRO A 215 -1.44 -19.95 -0.45
N TYR A 216 -1.44 -18.63 -0.50
CA TYR A 216 -2.19 -17.83 -1.46
C TYR A 216 -1.56 -16.45 -1.66
N PHE A 217 -1.77 -15.85 -2.83
CA PHE A 217 -1.43 -14.46 -3.07
C PHE A 217 -2.51 -13.56 -2.48
N LYS A 218 -2.12 -12.46 -1.85
CA LYS A 218 -3.06 -11.41 -1.41
C LYS A 218 -2.66 -10.10 -2.05
N LEU A 219 -3.55 -9.50 -2.84
CA LEU A 219 -3.38 -8.18 -3.41
C LEU A 219 -4.27 -7.21 -2.64
N PHE A 220 -3.68 -6.17 -2.05
CA PHE A 220 -4.45 -5.20 -1.29
C PHE A 220 -3.93 -3.78 -1.48
N ARG A 221 -4.81 -2.80 -1.25
CA ARG A 221 -4.49 -1.37 -1.30
C ARG A 221 -5.03 -0.69 -0.06
N ILE A 222 -4.20 0.15 0.55
CA ILE A 222 -4.57 1.03 1.65
C ILE A 222 -4.42 2.46 1.15
N GLN A 223 -5.49 3.24 1.25
CA GLN A 223 -5.48 4.67 0.96
C GLN A 223 -6.00 5.42 2.17
N LEU A 224 -5.25 6.40 2.64
CA LEU A 224 -5.68 7.28 3.72
C LEU A 224 -5.71 8.70 3.19
N PHE A 225 -6.76 9.43 3.55
CA PHE A 225 -6.99 10.81 3.18
C PHE A 225 -7.26 11.63 4.43
N ALA A 226 -6.51 12.71 4.62
CA ALA A 226 -6.84 13.73 5.60
C ALA A 226 -7.87 14.68 4.98
N TYR A 227 -8.95 14.98 5.69
CA TYR A 227 -9.98 15.91 5.21
C TYR A 227 -10.33 16.99 6.23
N ARG A 228 -10.83 18.12 5.72
CA ARG A 228 -11.45 19.21 6.47
C ARG A 228 -12.73 19.63 5.78
N GLN A 229 -13.78 19.84 6.55
CA GLN A 229 -15.04 20.39 6.10
C GLN A 229 -15.39 21.61 6.95
N SER A 230 -15.72 22.73 6.30
CA SER A 230 -16.29 23.90 6.98
C SER A 230 -17.74 24.09 6.55
N LYS A 231 -18.66 24.17 7.51
CA LYS A 231 -20.06 24.49 7.27
C LYS A 231 -20.38 25.79 8.00
N ALA A 232 -20.67 26.84 7.24
CA ALA A 232 -21.23 28.08 7.76
C ALA A 232 -22.75 27.98 7.75
N VAL A 233 -23.39 28.01 8.92
CA VAL A 233 -24.85 28.09 9.06
C VAL A 233 -25.14 29.30 9.94
N LEU A 234 -25.83 30.31 9.39
CA LEU A 234 -26.27 31.55 10.05
C LEU A 234 -25.53 31.90 11.36
N PHE A 235 -24.45 32.68 11.25
CA PHE A 235 -23.63 33.19 12.37
C PHE A 235 -22.83 32.15 13.19
N MET A 236 -22.92 30.85 12.88
CA MET A 236 -22.05 29.81 13.44
C MET A 236 -21.23 29.13 12.32
N GLN A 237 -19.91 29.12 12.48
CA GLN A 237 -19.00 28.32 11.67
C GLN A 237 -18.72 27.01 12.41
N LYS A 238 -19.08 25.87 11.82
CA LYS A 238 -18.69 24.54 12.30
C LYS A 238 -17.60 23.99 11.40
N ASP A 239 -16.42 23.81 11.95
CA ASP A 239 -15.29 23.18 11.29
C ASP A 239 -15.12 21.76 11.81
N THR A 240 -15.03 20.79 10.90
CA THR A 240 -14.74 19.39 11.21
C THR A 240 -13.52 18.94 10.44
N SER A 241 -12.67 18.12 11.06
CA SER A 241 -11.50 17.51 10.42
C SER A 241 -11.45 16.03 10.73
N GLY A 242 -10.77 15.26 9.89
CA GLY A 242 -10.67 13.83 10.12
C GLY A 242 -9.86 13.06 9.10
N ILE A 243 -9.98 11.74 9.17
CA ILE A 243 -9.32 10.78 8.30
C ILE A 243 -10.40 9.95 7.59
N ARG A 244 -10.28 9.84 6.27
CA ARG A 244 -11.01 8.88 5.46
C ARG A 244 -10.05 7.79 5.04
N GLY A 245 -10.43 6.53 5.23
CA GLY A 245 -9.66 5.37 4.84
C GLY A 245 -10.40 4.55 3.81
N GLN A 246 -9.69 4.07 2.79
CA GLN A 246 -10.16 3.05 1.86
C GLN A 246 -9.21 1.85 1.92
N TYR A 247 -9.80 0.68 2.06
CA TYR A 247 -9.10 -0.60 2.06
C TYR A 247 -9.75 -1.52 1.03
N GLN A 248 -8.93 -2.03 0.12
CA GLN A 248 -9.32 -3.04 -0.85
C GLN A 248 -8.41 -4.26 -0.70
N SER A 249 -8.97 -5.47 -0.74
CA SER A 249 -8.21 -6.71 -0.63
C SER A 249 -8.83 -7.81 -1.48
N MET A 250 -8.00 -8.61 -2.13
CA MET A 250 -8.39 -9.74 -2.96
C MET A 250 -7.38 -10.88 -2.77
N VAL A 251 -7.87 -12.11 -2.61
CA VAL A 251 -7.02 -13.31 -2.57
C VAL A 251 -7.03 -14.02 -3.92
N PHE A 252 -5.88 -14.55 -4.31
CA PHE A 252 -5.71 -15.37 -5.51
C PHE A 252 -5.02 -16.68 -5.13
N VAL A 253 -5.59 -17.79 -5.61
CA VAL A 253 -5.06 -19.14 -5.40
C VAL A 253 -4.61 -19.75 -6.72
N PRO A 254 -3.68 -20.74 -6.71
CA PRO A 254 -3.30 -21.45 -7.92
C PRO A 254 -4.49 -22.11 -8.62
N ASN A 255 -4.56 -21.96 -9.94
CA ASN A 255 -5.54 -22.67 -10.76
C ASN A 255 -5.09 -24.12 -11.00
N GLU A 256 -5.42 -25.01 -10.07
CA GLU A 256 -4.98 -26.42 -10.14
C GLU A 256 -5.41 -27.11 -11.43
N ALA A 257 -6.61 -26.82 -11.95
CA ALA A 257 -7.13 -27.43 -13.17
C ALA A 257 -6.32 -27.04 -14.42
N VAL A 258 -5.85 -25.79 -14.48
CA VAL A 258 -4.96 -25.32 -15.56
C VAL A 258 -3.55 -25.84 -15.36
N ILE A 259 -3.02 -25.74 -14.13
CA ILE A 259 -1.67 -26.20 -13.81
C ILE A 259 -1.53 -27.71 -14.08
N ALA A 260 -2.53 -28.52 -13.74
CA ALA A 260 -2.55 -29.95 -13.98
C ALA A 260 -2.32 -30.30 -15.46
N LYS A 261 -2.87 -29.50 -16.39
CA LYS A 261 -2.77 -29.68 -17.84
C LYS A 261 -1.42 -29.25 -18.43
N LEU A 262 -0.55 -28.59 -17.65
CA LEU A 262 0.79 -28.23 -18.11
C LEU A 262 1.67 -29.47 -18.31
N LYS A 263 2.55 -29.41 -19.31
CA LYS A 263 3.57 -30.45 -19.54
C LYS A 263 4.51 -30.55 -18.32
N GLN A 264 4.93 -31.77 -17.98
CA GLN A 264 5.79 -32.00 -16.81
C GLN A 264 7.10 -31.18 -16.86
N ALA A 265 7.73 -31.09 -18.05
CA ALA A 265 8.92 -30.27 -18.24
C ALA A 265 8.66 -28.77 -17.92
N THR A 266 7.48 -28.25 -18.27
CA THR A 266 7.08 -26.88 -17.95
C THR A 266 6.88 -26.70 -16.45
N LYS A 267 6.25 -27.66 -15.77
CA LYS A 267 6.08 -27.64 -14.31
C LYS A 267 7.42 -27.65 -13.58
N ILE A 268 8.37 -28.47 -14.01
CA ILE A 268 9.73 -28.52 -13.44
C ILE A 268 10.43 -27.17 -13.63
N ARG A 269 10.46 -26.66 -14.86
CA ARG A 269 11.13 -25.40 -15.17
C ARG A 269 10.55 -24.24 -14.37
N ALA A 270 9.23 -24.10 -14.34
CA ALA A 270 8.58 -23.01 -13.61
C ALA A 270 8.82 -23.11 -12.09
N ALA A 271 8.82 -24.30 -11.50
CA ALA A 271 9.14 -24.47 -10.09
C ALA A 271 10.59 -24.06 -9.79
N ASN A 272 11.54 -24.48 -10.63
CA ASN A 272 12.95 -24.09 -10.48
C ASN A 272 13.15 -22.59 -10.66
N GLU A 273 12.49 -21.97 -11.65
CA GLU A 273 12.51 -20.51 -11.84
C GLU A 273 12.07 -19.79 -10.55
N ALA A 274 11.01 -20.27 -9.87
CA ALA A 274 10.58 -19.68 -8.61
C ALA A 274 11.59 -19.87 -7.46
N LEU A 275 12.25 -21.02 -7.36
CA LEU A 275 13.28 -21.26 -6.34
C LEU A 275 14.50 -20.35 -6.56
N GLU A 276 14.92 -20.18 -7.80
CA GLU A 276 16.06 -19.32 -8.16
C GLU A 276 15.85 -17.86 -7.77
N MET A 277 14.61 -17.38 -7.75
CA MET A 277 14.27 -16.01 -7.34
C MET A 277 14.62 -15.67 -5.89
N PHE A 278 14.92 -16.68 -5.05
CA PHE A 278 15.21 -16.54 -3.63
C PHE A 278 16.57 -17.14 -3.25
N ASN A 279 17.44 -17.42 -4.24
CA ASN A 279 18.76 -18.01 -4.03
C ASN A 279 19.88 -16.98 -3.75
N GLU A 280 19.56 -15.71 -3.54
CA GLU A 280 20.53 -14.65 -3.18
C GLU A 280 20.85 -14.61 -1.69
#